data_AF-A0A3N0CF40-F1
#
_entry.id   AF-A0A3N0CF40-F1
#
_cell.length_a   1.000
_cell.length_b   1.000
_cell.length_c   1.000
_cell.angle_alpha   90.00
_cell.angle_beta   90.00
_cell.angle_gamma   90.00
#
_symmetry.space_group_name_H-M   'P 1'
#
loop_
_entity.id
_entity.type
_entity.pdbx_description
1 polymer ?
#
loop_
_entity_poly.entity_id
_entity_poly.type
_entity_poly.pdbx_seq_one_letter_code
_entity_poly.pdbx_strand_id
1 'polypeptide(L)'
;MRDRPGDAVGRRPLVVSRLAVHRRRSYPPRARTGAQGPARIGRLGGWCLADLGAPGPGRPVTPYGAPRGHRPAHGRRAGGARHGGVGGLTGSVTARADRGDTHHEQPLDPSGLAGFPARRISGTWYRCHADRGGADHGCWYFSSAGDPPAAFGRFDLPAPRGTCYVANTREAAVRERLGTQVVKRAGRMSVLEAVLTTQDGPVVVTEAGVSTTRSANLPVKAADRWITRSLWSGTGIYSITQDWAAAFDRAGFDSIVYPPRFTLGRSARSLAVFGPSGVPSRRRPAGASVPVTEVLAAARIEVVRPPVSAASSTLRATAPPPAL
;
A
#
# COMPACT_ATOMS: atom_id res chain seq x y z
N MET A 1 -39.60 52.65 -41.81
CA MET A 1 -38.62 52.71 -42.92
C MET A 1 -37.59 53.78 -42.56
N ARG A 2 -36.33 53.35 -42.33
CA ARG A 2 -35.07 54.12 -42.12
C ARG A 2 -34.94 54.86 -40.78
N ASP A 3 -34.02 54.48 -39.87
CA ASP A 3 -32.54 54.61 -39.87
C ASP A 3 -32.10 56.09 -40.00
N ARG A 4 -31.19 56.73 -39.24
CA ARG A 4 -30.15 56.47 -38.20
C ARG A 4 -29.59 57.89 -37.84
N PRO A 5 -28.41 58.13 -37.21
CA PRO A 5 -27.81 57.70 -35.93
C PRO A 5 -27.18 58.90 -35.13
N GLY A 6 -26.54 58.62 -33.99
CA GLY A 6 -25.58 59.52 -33.30
C GLY A 6 -25.25 58.97 -31.90
N ASP A 7 -24.17 58.19 -31.77
CA ASP A 7 -22.90 58.52 -31.08
C ASP A 7 -22.98 58.60 -29.55
N ALA A 8 -21.99 58.27 -28.72
CA ALA A 8 -20.82 57.40 -28.73
C ALA A 8 -20.15 57.68 -27.38
N VAL A 9 -20.04 56.73 -26.44
CA VAL A 9 -19.07 56.83 -25.32
C VAL A 9 -18.52 55.44 -25.00
N GLY A 10 -17.21 55.31 -25.20
CA GLY A 10 -16.46 54.07 -25.05
C GLY A 10 -16.15 53.68 -23.60
N ARG A 11 -15.85 52.40 -23.42
CA ARG A 11 -14.99 51.91 -22.32
C ARG A 11 -14.02 50.85 -22.85
N ARG A 12 -12.81 50.97 -22.31
CA ARG A 12 -11.53 50.37 -22.72
C ARG A 12 -11.47 48.85 -22.57
N PRO A 13 -10.59 48.15 -23.33
CA PRO A 13 -10.39 46.72 -23.23
C PRO A 13 -9.51 46.31 -22.03
N LEU A 14 -9.84 45.14 -21.47
CA LEU A 14 -9.05 44.42 -20.47
C LEU A 14 -7.74 43.91 -21.08
N VAL A 15 -6.63 44.28 -20.43
CA VAL A 15 -5.28 43.84 -20.75
C VAL A 15 -5.10 42.38 -20.34
N VAL A 16 -4.80 41.53 -21.31
CA VAL A 16 -4.40 40.13 -21.14
C VAL A 16 -2.98 40.09 -20.57
N SER A 17 -2.83 39.54 -19.36
CA SER A 17 -1.52 39.34 -18.74
C SER A 17 -0.77 38.19 -19.41
N ARG A 18 0.44 38.49 -19.87
CA ARG A 18 1.38 37.58 -20.56
C ARG A 18 1.91 36.50 -19.62
N LEU A 19 1.94 35.27 -20.14
CA LEU A 19 2.74 34.15 -19.64
C LEU A 19 4.22 34.57 -19.49
N ALA A 20 4.73 34.53 -18.26
CA ALA A 20 6.17 34.62 -18.00
C ALA A 20 6.80 33.23 -18.12
N VAL A 21 7.58 33.03 -19.20
CA VAL A 21 8.47 31.90 -19.42
C VAL A 21 9.70 32.08 -18.51
N HIS A 22 9.80 31.30 -17.43
CA HIS A 22 11.02 31.30 -16.62
C HIS A 22 12.14 30.53 -17.33
N ARG A 23 13.16 31.31 -17.74
CA ARG A 23 14.44 30.84 -18.28
C ARG A 23 15.19 29.98 -17.27
N ARG A 24 15.76 28.88 -17.78
CA ARG A 24 16.73 28.02 -17.10
C ARG A 24 17.97 28.83 -16.70
N ARG A 25 18.35 28.77 -15.42
CA ARG A 25 19.68 29.18 -14.96
C ARG A 25 20.61 27.96 -14.96
N SER A 26 21.67 28.06 -15.75
CA SER A 26 22.82 27.16 -15.77
C SER A 26 23.66 27.37 -14.51
N TYR A 27 24.02 26.30 -13.82
CA TYR A 27 24.99 26.32 -12.72
C TYR A 27 26.39 25.98 -13.26
N PRO A 28 27.46 26.70 -12.86
CA PRO A 28 28.84 26.31 -13.16
C PRO A 28 29.32 25.17 -12.23
N PRO A 29 30.32 24.38 -12.66
CA PRO A 29 30.89 23.30 -11.87
C PRO A 29 31.79 23.85 -10.77
N ARG A 30 31.70 23.32 -9.54
CA ARG A 30 32.67 23.57 -8.47
C ARG A 30 33.62 22.40 -8.30
N ALA A 31 34.88 22.78 -8.08
CA ALA A 31 36.08 21.99 -8.12
C ALA A 31 36.26 21.04 -6.92
N ARG A 32 37.07 20.01 -7.18
CA ARG A 32 37.69 19.08 -6.23
C ARG A 32 38.78 19.78 -5.41
N THR A 33 38.74 19.59 -4.10
CA THR A 33 39.87 19.56 -3.15
C THR A 33 39.43 18.57 -2.05
N GLY A 34 40.21 17.64 -1.50
CA GLY A 34 41.65 17.51 -1.42
C GLY A 34 42.06 17.50 0.06
N ALA A 35 42.15 16.29 0.64
CA ALA A 35 42.87 15.90 1.87
C ALA A 35 42.47 16.50 3.25
N GLN A 36 42.25 15.60 4.22
CA GLN A 36 43.05 15.44 5.46
C GLN A 36 42.32 14.51 6.45
N GLY A 37 43.02 13.46 6.92
CA GLY A 37 42.80 12.87 8.26
C GLY A 37 44.07 13.14 9.09
N PRO A 38 44.31 12.47 10.23
CA PRO A 38 43.42 11.72 11.12
C PRO A 38 43.57 12.16 12.61
N ALA A 39 42.69 11.70 13.52
CA ALA A 39 43.05 11.53 14.94
C ALA A 39 42.10 10.59 15.70
N ARG A 40 42.72 9.76 16.55
CA ARG A 40 42.15 8.77 17.47
C ARG A 40 41.65 9.41 18.79
N ILE A 41 41.08 8.53 19.65
CA ILE A 41 40.77 8.59 21.11
C ILE A 41 39.25 8.39 21.30
N GLY A 42 38.70 7.51 22.13
CA GLY A 42 39.19 6.60 23.16
C GLY A 42 37.96 5.89 23.80
N ARG A 43 38.25 4.82 24.54
CA ARG A 43 37.34 3.89 25.26
C ARG A 43 36.30 4.56 26.18
N LEU A 44 35.20 3.84 26.50
CA LEU A 44 34.85 3.35 27.86
C LEU A 44 33.43 2.73 27.96
N GLY A 45 33.33 1.61 28.71
CA GLY A 45 32.16 1.05 29.43
C GLY A 45 31.06 0.39 28.59
N GLY A 46 30.68 -0.89 28.72
CA GLY A 46 30.85 -1.85 29.81
C GLY A 46 29.71 -1.76 30.83
N TRP A 47 28.59 -2.46 30.60
CA TRP A 47 27.66 -2.92 31.65
C TRP A 47 27.01 -4.26 31.27
N CYS A 48 27.02 -5.18 32.24
CA CYS A 48 26.55 -6.56 32.20
C CYS A 48 25.13 -6.71 32.78
N LEU A 49 24.48 -7.81 32.35
CA LEU A 49 23.50 -8.72 32.98
C LEU A 49 22.46 -8.22 34.01
N ALA A 50 21.19 -8.56 33.75
CA ALA A 50 20.36 -9.61 34.40
C ALA A 50 18.87 -9.28 34.14
N ASP A 51 18.15 -10.10 33.37
CA ASP A 51 17.28 -11.19 33.80
C ASP A 51 16.15 -10.81 34.79
N LEU A 52 14.90 -11.00 34.35
CA LEU A 52 13.79 -11.71 35.02
C LEU A 52 12.42 -11.21 34.53
N GLY A 53 11.55 -12.16 34.14
CA GLY A 53 10.10 -12.00 34.27
C GLY A 53 9.27 -12.14 32.99
N ALA A 54 9.08 -13.37 32.51
CA ALA A 54 7.93 -13.73 31.69
C ALA A 54 6.61 -13.58 32.48
N PRO A 55 5.46 -13.43 31.80
CA PRO A 55 4.56 -14.57 31.76
C PRO A 55 3.84 -14.79 30.40
N GLY A 56 3.76 -16.07 30.01
CA GLY A 56 2.53 -16.72 29.51
C GLY A 56 2.09 -16.50 28.04
N PRO A 57 1.96 -17.57 27.22
CA PRO A 57 1.47 -17.46 25.85
C PRO A 57 -0.06 -17.44 25.78
N GLY A 58 -0.62 -16.33 25.32
CA GLY A 58 -2.01 -16.27 24.85
C GLY A 58 -2.15 -16.95 23.48
N ARG A 59 -3.11 -17.87 23.39
CA ARG A 59 -3.45 -18.68 22.20
C ARG A 59 -3.62 -17.86 20.92
N PRO A 60 -3.17 -18.37 19.74
CA PRO A 60 -3.55 -17.79 18.47
C PRO A 60 -5.01 -18.10 18.12
N VAL A 61 -5.73 -17.05 17.73
CA VAL A 61 -7.09 -17.09 17.19
C VAL A 61 -6.99 -17.46 15.70
N THR A 62 -7.56 -18.59 15.30
CA THR A 62 -7.72 -18.98 13.89
C THR A 62 -8.98 -18.35 13.30
N PRO A 63 -8.93 -17.80 12.07
CA PRO A 63 -10.14 -17.51 11.33
C PRO A 63 -10.28 -18.43 10.09
N TYR A 64 -11.53 -18.86 9.91
CA TYR A 64 -12.16 -19.45 8.71
C TYR A 64 -12.01 -20.94 8.41
N GLY A 65 -13.16 -21.61 8.46
CA GLY A 65 -13.39 -22.99 8.09
C GLY A 65 -13.40 -23.21 6.57
N ALA A 66 -12.78 -24.33 6.18
CA ALA A 66 -12.89 -24.91 4.86
C ALA A 66 -14.00 -25.99 4.84
N PRO A 67 -14.77 -26.11 3.74
CA PRO A 67 -15.70 -27.21 3.57
C PRO A 67 -14.96 -28.53 3.29
N ARG A 68 -15.51 -29.63 3.84
CA ARG A 68 -15.02 -31.00 3.71
C ARG A 68 -15.28 -31.57 2.31
N GLY A 69 -14.25 -32.18 1.74
CA GLY A 69 -14.27 -33.58 1.30
C GLY A 69 -14.70 -33.89 -0.13
N HIS A 70 -13.74 -34.33 -0.95
CA HIS A 70 -13.91 -35.49 -1.83
C HIS A 70 -12.57 -36.21 -2.02
N ARG A 71 -12.54 -37.49 -1.63
CA ARG A 71 -11.45 -38.45 -1.89
C ARG A 71 -11.39 -38.79 -3.38
N PRO A 72 -10.20 -39.13 -3.91
CA PRO A 72 -10.11 -40.16 -4.92
C PRO A 72 -9.29 -41.37 -4.45
N ALA A 73 -9.67 -42.49 -5.05
CA ALA A 73 -9.34 -43.85 -4.72
C ALA A 73 -7.92 -44.27 -5.14
N HIS A 74 -7.42 -45.27 -4.42
CA HIS A 74 -6.24 -46.05 -4.73
C HIS A 74 -6.35 -46.75 -6.10
N GLY A 75 -5.27 -46.69 -6.88
CA GLY A 75 -5.01 -47.54 -8.05
C GLY A 75 -3.53 -47.94 -8.12
N ARG A 76 -3.27 -49.23 -7.91
CA ARG A 76 -2.03 -50.00 -8.22
C ARG A 76 -1.68 -49.88 -9.73
N ARG A 77 -0.52 -50.19 -10.33
CA ARG A 77 0.64 -51.10 -10.13
C ARG A 77 1.69 -50.71 -11.23
N ALA A 78 2.99 -50.65 -10.95
CA ALA A 78 4.07 -51.60 -11.33
C ALA A 78 4.40 -51.84 -12.82
N GLY A 79 5.70 -51.70 -13.14
CA GLY A 79 6.41 -52.12 -14.37
C GLY A 79 7.38 -51.01 -14.80
N GLY A 80 8.67 -51.18 -15.09
CA GLY A 80 9.56 -52.30 -15.38
C GLY A 80 10.78 -51.67 -16.09
N ALA A 81 11.98 -52.20 -15.86
CA ALA A 81 13.28 -51.55 -16.10
C ALA A 81 13.84 -51.65 -17.54
N ARG A 82 14.79 -50.75 -17.90
CA ARG A 82 16.20 -51.02 -18.33
C ARG A 82 16.73 -50.14 -19.51
N HIS A 83 17.93 -49.57 -19.23
CA HIS A 83 19.16 -49.34 -20.03
C HIS A 83 19.26 -48.50 -21.32
N GLY A 84 20.37 -47.73 -21.34
CA GLY A 84 21.06 -47.11 -22.49
C GLY A 84 21.03 -45.58 -22.40
N GLY A 85 22.11 -44.78 -22.34
CA GLY A 85 23.51 -44.97 -22.70
C GLY A 85 23.94 -43.84 -23.64
N VAL A 86 24.82 -42.96 -23.16
CA VAL A 86 25.75 -42.06 -23.90
C VAL A 86 25.19 -40.77 -24.52
N GLY A 87 25.89 -39.65 -24.28
CA GLY A 87 25.94 -38.51 -25.21
C GLY A 87 25.77 -37.13 -24.57
N GLY A 88 26.88 -36.48 -24.20
CA GLY A 88 26.88 -35.13 -23.66
C GLY A 88 26.48 -34.04 -24.66
N LEU A 89 25.92 -32.96 -24.11
CA LEU A 89 26.13 -31.54 -24.43
C LEU A 89 25.09 -30.79 -23.59
N THR A 90 25.49 -30.41 -22.37
CA THR A 90 24.70 -29.59 -21.45
C THR A 90 24.67 -28.14 -21.93
N GLY A 91 23.97 -27.91 -23.03
CA GLY A 91 23.39 -26.60 -23.32
C GLY A 91 22.27 -26.36 -22.31
N SER A 92 22.53 -25.52 -21.30
CA SER A 92 21.46 -24.90 -20.52
C SER A 92 20.60 -24.09 -21.49
N VAL A 93 19.57 -24.71 -22.02
CA VAL A 93 18.47 -24.01 -22.67
C VAL A 93 17.83 -23.22 -21.54
N THR A 94 18.15 -21.93 -21.43
CA THR A 94 17.36 -20.99 -20.65
C THR A 94 15.93 -21.14 -21.15
N ALA A 95 15.08 -21.77 -20.35
CA ALA A 95 13.66 -21.88 -20.64
C ALA A 95 13.17 -20.47 -20.98
N ARG A 96 12.70 -20.31 -22.22
CA ARG A 96 12.18 -19.05 -22.71
C ARG A 96 10.95 -18.77 -21.86
N ALA A 97 11.02 -17.76 -21.01
CA ALA A 97 9.88 -17.30 -20.22
C ALA A 97 8.66 -17.20 -21.12
N ASP A 98 7.61 -17.95 -20.83
CA ASP A 98 6.39 -17.88 -21.62
C ASP A 98 5.77 -16.49 -21.45
N ARG A 99 5.15 -15.98 -22.52
CA ARG A 99 4.47 -14.69 -22.47
C ARG A 99 3.28 -14.80 -21.51
N GLY A 100 3.48 -14.38 -20.27
CA GLY A 100 2.51 -14.52 -19.18
C GLY A 100 3.15 -14.89 -17.85
N ASP A 101 4.34 -15.50 -17.88
CA ASP A 101 5.11 -15.75 -16.67
C ASP A 101 5.62 -14.43 -16.12
N THR A 102 5.07 -14.04 -14.97
CA THR A 102 5.47 -12.80 -14.32
C THR A 102 6.77 -13.07 -13.56
N HIS A 103 7.89 -12.97 -14.26
CA HIS A 103 9.19 -12.94 -13.61
C HIS A 103 9.31 -11.64 -12.83
N HIS A 104 9.10 -11.73 -11.52
CA HIS A 104 9.50 -10.67 -10.62
C HIS A 104 10.87 -11.01 -10.07
N GLU A 105 11.78 -10.05 -10.19
CA GLU A 105 13.10 -10.16 -9.60
C GLU A 105 12.94 -10.24 -8.07
N GLN A 106 13.55 -11.26 -7.49
CA GLN A 106 13.73 -11.36 -6.05
C GLN A 106 14.63 -10.21 -5.60
N PRO A 107 14.41 -9.65 -4.39
CA PRO A 107 15.27 -8.59 -3.90
C PRO A 107 16.72 -9.06 -3.80
N LEU A 108 17.63 -8.18 -4.18
CA LEU A 108 19.06 -8.37 -3.93
C LEU A 108 19.34 -8.40 -2.42
N ASP A 109 20.49 -8.96 -2.04
CA ASP A 109 21.06 -8.78 -0.72
C ASP A 109 21.11 -7.28 -0.35
N PRO A 110 20.86 -6.88 0.91
CA PRO A 110 20.91 -5.49 1.37
C PRO A 110 22.10 -4.66 0.85
N SER A 111 23.28 -5.26 0.69
CA SER A 111 24.46 -4.59 0.13
C SER A 111 24.24 -4.09 -1.32
N GLY A 112 23.43 -4.79 -2.11
CA GLY A 112 23.02 -4.42 -3.46
C GLY A 112 22.05 -3.24 -3.53
N LEU A 113 21.51 -2.78 -2.40
CA LEU A 113 20.57 -1.66 -2.31
C LEU A 113 21.22 -0.34 -1.86
N ALA A 114 22.54 -0.31 -1.64
CA ALA A 114 23.26 0.92 -1.25
C ALA A 114 23.04 2.08 -2.24
N GLY A 115 22.86 1.77 -3.54
CA GLY A 115 22.60 2.74 -4.60
C GLY A 115 21.12 2.98 -4.91
N PHE A 116 20.18 2.33 -4.21
CA PHE A 116 18.76 2.45 -4.50
C PHE A 116 18.29 3.89 -4.25
N PRO A 117 17.49 4.50 -5.15
CA PRO A 117 17.08 5.90 -5.01
C PRO A 117 16.30 6.13 -3.72
N ALA A 118 16.80 7.04 -2.89
CA ALA A 118 16.16 7.45 -1.64
C ALA A 118 15.46 8.79 -1.79
N ARG A 119 14.38 9.00 -1.03
CA ARG A 119 13.72 10.29 -0.85
C ARG A 119 13.54 10.55 0.64
N ARG A 120 13.84 11.78 1.10
CA ARG A 120 13.46 12.22 2.45
C ARG A 120 12.00 12.68 2.42
N ILE A 121 11.19 12.14 3.34
CA ILE A 121 9.77 12.42 3.46
C ILE A 121 9.46 12.82 4.90
N SER A 122 8.63 13.84 5.08
CA SER A 122 8.10 14.28 6.36
C SER A 122 6.77 15.01 6.15
N GLY A 123 6.11 15.38 7.25
CA GLY A 123 4.91 16.23 7.25
C GLY A 123 3.62 15.45 7.48
N THR A 124 2.49 16.05 7.12
CA THR A 124 1.18 15.45 7.33
C THR A 124 0.83 14.48 6.21
N TRP A 125 0.53 13.25 6.62
CA TRP A 125 -0.03 12.19 5.80
C TRP A 125 -1.37 11.76 6.38
N TYR A 126 -2.06 10.83 5.73
CA TYR A 126 -3.40 10.41 6.13
C TYR A 126 -3.49 8.90 6.14
N ARG A 127 -4.11 8.34 7.19
CA ARG A 127 -4.41 6.93 7.28
C ARG A 127 -5.91 6.73 7.35
N CYS A 128 -6.44 5.82 6.53
CA CYS A 128 -7.80 5.32 6.68
C CYS A 128 -7.74 4.02 7.51
N HIS A 129 -8.32 4.04 8.72
CA HIS A 129 -8.26 2.93 9.67
C HIS A 129 -9.56 2.77 10.46
N ALA A 130 -9.72 1.65 11.18
CA ALA A 130 -10.76 1.55 12.19
C ALA A 130 -10.38 2.44 13.37
N ASP A 131 -11.33 3.19 13.90
CA ASP A 131 -11.18 3.97 15.12
C ASP A 131 -11.17 3.03 16.31
N ARG A 132 -10.02 2.92 16.97
CA ARG A 132 -9.82 2.09 18.16
C ARG A 132 -9.83 2.93 19.45
N GLY A 133 -10.21 4.20 19.36
CA GLY A 133 -10.12 5.17 20.44
C GLY A 133 -8.67 5.51 20.82
N GLY A 134 -8.52 6.15 21.98
CA GLY A 134 -7.21 6.61 22.47
C GLY A 134 -6.69 7.85 21.74
N ALA A 135 -5.48 8.28 22.11
CA ALA A 135 -4.93 9.58 21.71
C ALA A 135 -4.51 9.69 20.23
N ASP A 136 -4.51 8.59 19.48
CA ASP A 136 -4.24 8.55 18.05
C ASP A 136 -5.32 7.78 17.26
N HIS A 137 -6.42 7.38 17.88
CA HIS A 137 -7.50 6.58 17.26
C HIS A 137 -7.03 5.22 16.68
N GLY A 138 -5.83 4.74 17.01
CA GLY A 138 -5.20 3.59 16.36
C GLY A 138 -4.51 3.91 15.03
N CYS A 139 -4.26 5.20 14.74
CA CYS A 139 -3.62 5.70 13.52
C CYS A 139 -2.22 5.12 13.33
N TRP A 140 -1.50 4.77 14.39
CA TRP A 140 -0.20 4.11 14.29
C TRP A 140 -0.29 2.65 14.73
N TYR A 141 -0.76 1.78 13.85
CA TYR A 141 -0.71 0.33 14.04
C TYR A 141 0.07 -0.29 12.88
N PHE A 142 1.11 -1.05 13.20
CA PHE A 142 2.02 -1.66 12.25
C PHE A 142 1.64 -3.13 12.07
N SER A 143 1.15 -3.52 10.89
CA SER A 143 0.85 -4.92 10.59
C SER A 143 2.11 -5.68 10.18
N SER A 144 2.21 -6.93 10.60
CA SER A 144 3.25 -7.85 10.12
C SER A 144 2.70 -8.77 9.05
N ALA A 145 3.58 -9.22 8.15
CA ALA A 145 3.26 -10.26 7.18
C ALA A 145 2.99 -11.59 7.88
N GLY A 146 2.24 -12.46 7.20
CA GLY A 146 1.93 -13.82 7.61
C GLY A 146 1.58 -14.69 6.41
N ASP A 147 0.99 -15.86 6.68
CA ASP A 147 0.65 -16.87 5.67
C ASP A 147 -0.88 -17.02 5.53
N PRO A 148 -1.46 -17.00 4.31
CA PRO A 148 -0.81 -16.70 3.03
C PRO A 148 -0.46 -15.20 2.88
N PRO A 149 0.64 -14.84 2.17
CA PRO A 149 1.09 -13.45 2.00
C PRO A 149 0.00 -12.47 1.52
N ALA A 150 -0.89 -12.94 0.65
CA ALA A 150 -1.97 -12.15 0.08
C ALA A 150 -3.06 -11.72 1.09
N ALA A 151 -3.09 -12.31 2.28
CA ALA A 151 -4.00 -11.91 3.35
C ALA A 151 -3.52 -10.67 4.13
N PHE A 152 -2.27 -10.23 3.91
CA PHE A 152 -1.63 -9.14 4.63
C PHE A 152 -1.35 -7.94 3.73
N GLY A 153 -0.73 -6.88 4.24
CA GLY A 153 -0.33 -5.74 3.43
C GLY A 153 0.79 -6.08 2.44
N ARG A 154 0.78 -5.41 1.29
CA ARG A 154 1.72 -5.66 0.17
C ARG A 154 3.18 -5.50 0.58
N PHE A 155 3.46 -4.55 1.47
CA PHE A 155 4.80 -4.23 1.96
C PHE A 155 4.91 -4.51 3.46
N ASP A 156 4.13 -5.46 3.99
CA ASP A 156 4.22 -5.82 5.40
C ASP A 156 5.55 -6.51 5.67
N LEU A 157 6.23 -6.07 6.73
CA LEU A 157 7.44 -6.72 7.22
C LEU A 157 7.08 -7.96 8.05
N PRO A 158 7.92 -9.01 8.07
CA PRO A 158 7.74 -10.10 9.02
C PRO A 158 7.92 -9.61 10.46
N ALA A 159 7.25 -10.28 11.40
CA ALA A 159 7.46 -10.03 12.83
C ALA A 159 8.95 -10.22 13.20
N PRO A 160 9.51 -9.45 14.17
CA PRO A 160 8.84 -8.50 15.06
C PRO A 160 8.67 -7.08 14.48
N ARG A 161 8.98 -6.90 13.19
CA ARG A 161 8.76 -5.63 12.47
C ARG A 161 7.35 -5.61 11.89
N GLY A 162 6.89 -4.43 11.51
CA GLY A 162 5.62 -4.25 10.82
C GLY A 162 5.61 -2.97 9.99
N THR A 163 4.51 -2.79 9.28
CA THR A 163 4.30 -1.71 8.32
C THR A 163 3.02 -0.95 8.63
N CYS A 164 3.09 0.38 8.64
CA CYS A 164 1.95 1.28 8.74
C CYS A 164 1.77 2.04 7.42
N TYR A 165 0.60 1.91 6.81
CA TYR A 165 0.29 2.55 5.53
C TYR A 165 -0.34 3.91 5.72
N VAL A 166 0.20 4.92 5.04
CA VAL A 166 -0.36 6.27 4.97
C VAL A 166 -0.32 6.78 3.54
N ALA A 167 -1.13 7.79 3.21
CA ALA A 167 -1.14 8.44 1.90
C ALA A 167 -1.07 9.96 2.03
N ASN A 168 -0.62 10.65 0.99
CA ASN A 168 -0.41 12.10 1.04
C ASN A 168 -1.69 12.92 0.86
N THR A 169 -2.82 12.28 0.60
CA THR A 169 -4.16 12.89 0.61
C THR A 169 -5.16 11.98 1.31
N ARG A 170 -6.20 12.58 1.90
CA ARG A 170 -7.33 11.84 2.50
C ARG A 170 -8.00 10.90 1.48
N GLU A 171 -8.25 11.40 0.27
CA GLU A 171 -8.84 10.61 -0.82
C GLU A 171 -7.99 9.38 -1.16
N ALA A 172 -6.66 9.55 -1.27
CA ALA A 172 -5.77 8.43 -1.55
C ALA A 172 -5.79 7.39 -0.42
N ALA A 173 -5.83 7.82 0.84
CA ALA A 173 -5.91 6.92 1.98
C ALA A 173 -7.21 6.08 1.97
N VAL A 174 -8.36 6.72 1.68
CA VAL A 174 -9.66 6.04 1.60
C VAL A 174 -9.71 5.07 0.44
N ARG A 175 -9.28 5.50 -0.76
CA ARG A 175 -9.26 4.66 -1.95
C ARG A 175 -8.32 3.47 -1.78
N GLU A 176 -7.17 3.61 -1.11
CA GLU A 176 -6.29 2.48 -0.84
C GLU A 176 -6.93 1.44 0.08
N ARG A 177 -7.65 1.87 1.13
CA ARG A 177 -8.34 0.95 2.04
C ARG A 177 -9.54 0.28 1.39
N LEU A 178 -10.38 1.06 0.70
CA LEU A 178 -11.69 0.61 0.22
C LEU A 178 -11.70 0.23 -1.25
N GLY A 179 -10.60 0.36 -1.98
CA GLY A 179 -10.58 0.28 -3.44
C GLY A 179 -11.05 -1.05 -4.03
N THR A 180 -10.88 -2.16 -3.31
CA THR A 180 -11.43 -3.46 -3.72
C THR A 180 -12.94 -3.59 -3.49
N GLN A 181 -13.51 -2.71 -2.67
CA GLN A 181 -14.94 -2.63 -2.33
C GLN A 181 -15.66 -1.54 -3.14
N VAL A 182 -14.92 -0.69 -3.87
CA VAL A 182 -15.52 0.35 -4.72
C VAL A 182 -16.09 -0.30 -5.98
N VAL A 183 -17.40 -0.13 -6.17
CA VAL A 183 -18.11 -0.52 -7.39
C VAL A 183 -18.24 0.70 -8.29
N LYS A 184 -17.99 0.52 -9.59
CA LYS A 184 -18.21 1.56 -10.60
C LYS A 184 -19.37 1.17 -11.50
N ARG A 185 -20.45 1.96 -11.49
CA ARG A 185 -21.63 1.75 -12.34
C ARG A 185 -22.08 3.07 -12.96
N ALA A 186 -22.29 3.08 -14.28
CA ALA A 186 -22.72 4.27 -15.03
C ALA A 186 -21.91 5.55 -14.71
N GLY A 187 -20.58 5.41 -14.61
CA GLY A 187 -19.66 6.53 -14.30
C GLY A 187 -19.63 6.97 -12.83
N ARG A 188 -20.50 6.44 -11.98
CA ARG A 188 -20.54 6.71 -10.53
C ARG A 188 -19.74 5.65 -9.78
N MET A 189 -19.10 6.06 -8.67
CA MET A 189 -18.42 5.17 -7.74
C MET A 189 -19.26 5.04 -6.48
N SER A 190 -19.40 3.84 -5.96
CA SER A 190 -20.09 3.59 -4.72
C SER A 190 -19.40 2.53 -3.86
N VAL A 191 -19.71 2.55 -2.57
CA VAL A 191 -19.28 1.56 -1.58
C VAL A 191 -20.47 1.21 -0.68
N LEU A 192 -20.52 -0.03 -0.18
CA LEU A 192 -21.56 -0.43 0.78
C LEU A 192 -21.31 0.20 2.15
N GLU A 193 -22.36 0.67 2.82
CA GLU A 193 -22.24 1.23 4.18
C GLU A 193 -21.63 0.22 5.17
N ALA A 194 -21.90 -1.07 4.98
CA ALA A 194 -21.41 -2.15 5.83
C ALA A 194 -19.87 -2.23 5.93
N VAL A 195 -19.11 -1.75 4.94
CA VAL A 195 -17.63 -1.76 5.00
C VAL A 195 -17.04 -0.53 5.72
N LEU A 196 -17.89 0.39 6.17
CA LEU A 196 -17.49 1.59 6.91
C LEU A 196 -17.44 1.36 8.43
N THR A 197 -17.75 0.14 8.88
CA THR A 197 -17.60 -0.31 10.25
C THR A 197 -16.87 -1.65 10.24
N THR A 198 -15.89 -1.82 11.13
CA THR A 198 -15.23 -3.10 11.36
C THR A 198 -15.57 -3.61 12.76
N GLN A 199 -15.14 -4.83 13.08
CA GLN A 199 -15.21 -5.35 14.46
C GLN A 199 -14.47 -4.47 15.49
N ASP A 200 -13.50 -3.67 15.03
CA ASP A 200 -12.69 -2.80 15.88
C ASP A 200 -13.33 -1.41 16.11
N GLY A 201 -14.34 -1.04 15.30
CA GLY A 201 -14.97 0.29 15.36
C GLY A 201 -15.31 0.89 13.99
N PRO A 202 -15.87 2.11 13.96
CA PRO A 202 -16.15 2.83 12.73
C PRO A 202 -14.85 3.18 11.99
N VAL A 203 -14.91 3.28 10.66
CA VAL A 203 -13.74 3.67 9.85
C VAL A 203 -13.61 5.19 9.82
N VAL A 204 -12.40 5.67 10.09
CA VAL A 204 -12.02 7.09 10.12
C VAL A 204 -10.79 7.35 9.25
N VAL A 205 -10.57 8.63 8.93
CA VAL A 205 -9.35 9.12 8.31
C VAL A 205 -8.65 10.09 9.25
N THR A 206 -7.45 9.71 9.67
CA THR A 206 -6.66 10.46 10.66
C THR A 206 -5.43 11.06 10.03
N GLU A 207 -5.10 12.30 10.40
CA GLU A 207 -3.83 12.94 10.09
C GLU A 207 -2.69 12.24 10.83
N ALA A 208 -1.74 11.68 10.08
CA ALA A 208 -0.54 11.03 10.58
C ALA A 208 0.66 11.96 10.40
N GLY A 209 1.26 12.42 11.49
CA GLY A 209 2.47 13.23 11.44
C GLY A 209 3.70 12.35 11.22
N VAL A 210 4.21 12.31 9.98
CA VAL A 210 5.39 11.54 9.60
C VAL A 210 6.65 12.34 9.90
N SER A 211 7.46 11.84 10.84
CA SER A 211 8.82 12.35 11.07
C SER A 211 9.70 12.14 9.83
N THR A 212 10.80 12.87 9.70
CA THR A 212 11.70 12.71 8.56
C THR A 212 12.19 11.27 8.39
N THR A 213 11.73 10.58 7.37
CA THR A 213 12.10 9.21 7.01
C THR A 213 12.95 9.17 5.75
N ARG A 214 13.92 8.26 5.70
CA ARG A 214 14.61 7.87 4.46
C ARG A 214 13.79 6.79 3.76
N SER A 215 13.09 7.18 2.70
CA SER A 215 12.16 6.30 1.98
C SER A 215 12.78 5.75 0.69
N ALA A 216 12.60 4.45 0.43
CA ALA A 216 12.91 3.85 -0.86
C ALA A 216 11.94 4.44 -1.90
N ASN A 217 12.47 5.10 -2.92
CA ASN A 217 11.68 5.87 -3.89
C ASN A 217 11.42 5.04 -5.15
N LEU A 218 10.30 4.31 -5.17
CA LEU A 218 9.99 3.41 -6.29
C LEU A 218 9.64 4.13 -7.61
N PRO A 219 8.87 5.25 -7.62
CA PRO A 219 8.37 5.82 -8.88
C PRO A 219 9.36 6.78 -9.57
N VAL A 220 10.64 6.42 -9.62
CA VAL A 220 11.66 7.18 -10.38
C VAL A 220 12.43 6.26 -11.31
N LYS A 221 12.80 6.78 -12.48
CA LYS A 221 13.54 6.03 -13.51
C LYS A 221 14.84 5.39 -12.99
N ALA A 222 15.49 6.01 -12.00
CA ALA A 222 16.68 5.43 -11.38
C ALA A 222 16.41 4.08 -10.70
N ALA A 223 15.17 3.78 -10.28
CA ALA A 223 14.80 2.52 -9.65
C ALA A 223 14.71 1.35 -10.66
N ASP A 224 14.61 1.63 -11.96
CA ASP A 224 14.43 0.62 -13.02
C ASP A 224 15.60 -0.38 -13.11
N ARG A 225 16.75 -0.06 -12.49
CA ARG A 225 17.89 -0.98 -12.36
C ARG A 225 17.61 -2.16 -11.40
N TRP A 226 16.66 -2.01 -10.49
CA TRP A 226 16.39 -2.98 -9.42
C TRP A 226 15.00 -3.56 -9.48
N ILE A 227 14.02 -2.76 -9.93
CA ILE A 227 12.61 -3.11 -9.82
C ILE A 227 11.88 -2.68 -11.08
N THR A 228 10.75 -3.35 -11.36
CA THR A 228 9.81 -2.90 -12.38
C THR A 228 8.57 -2.30 -11.75
N ARG A 229 7.75 -1.62 -12.57
CA ARG A 229 6.46 -1.05 -12.16
C ARG A 229 5.53 -2.06 -11.46
N SER A 230 5.65 -3.33 -11.82
CA SER A 230 4.84 -4.40 -11.27
C SER A 230 4.90 -4.48 -9.74
N LEU A 231 6.05 -4.11 -9.13
CA LEU A 231 6.25 -4.17 -7.69
C LEU A 231 5.24 -3.30 -6.91
N TRP A 232 4.77 -2.19 -7.47
CA TRP A 232 3.77 -1.34 -6.80
C TRP A 232 2.41 -1.30 -7.52
N SER A 233 2.29 -1.81 -8.75
CA SER A 233 1.01 -1.83 -9.47
C SER A 233 0.32 -3.19 -9.48
N GLY A 234 1.05 -4.29 -9.22
CA GLY A 234 0.57 -5.66 -9.39
C GLY A 234 -0.32 -6.18 -8.26
N THR A 235 -1.14 -7.17 -8.61
CA THR A 235 -1.82 -8.08 -7.68
C THR A 235 -1.14 -9.43 -7.69
N GLY A 236 -1.25 -10.18 -6.58
CA GLY A 236 -0.83 -11.59 -6.54
C GLY A 236 0.66 -11.81 -6.32
N ILE A 237 1.43 -10.75 -6.02
CA ILE A 237 2.90 -10.82 -5.87
C ILE A 237 3.34 -10.45 -4.45
N TYR A 238 2.47 -10.72 -3.47
CA TYR A 238 2.61 -10.19 -2.11
C TYR A 238 3.84 -10.75 -1.40
N SER A 239 4.20 -12.02 -1.66
CA SER A 239 5.46 -12.59 -1.17
C SER A 239 6.66 -11.75 -1.64
N ILE A 240 6.78 -11.53 -2.95
CA ILE A 240 7.88 -10.75 -3.53
C ILE A 240 7.88 -9.32 -2.99
N THR A 241 6.74 -8.64 -2.91
CA THR A 241 6.70 -7.26 -2.41
C THR A 241 7.03 -7.16 -0.92
N GLN A 242 6.67 -8.17 -0.12
CA GLN A 242 7.05 -8.27 1.30
C GLN A 242 8.55 -8.57 1.43
N ASP A 243 9.12 -9.42 0.57
CA ASP A 243 10.55 -9.69 0.53
C ASP A 243 11.35 -8.42 0.20
N TRP A 244 10.89 -7.64 -0.79
CA TRP A 244 11.47 -6.34 -1.11
C TRP A 244 11.36 -5.35 0.05
N ALA A 245 10.23 -5.32 0.77
CA ALA A 245 10.11 -4.47 1.95
C ALA A 245 11.11 -4.86 3.04
N ALA A 246 11.28 -6.15 3.30
CA ALA A 246 12.27 -6.64 4.25
C ALA A 246 13.71 -6.31 3.81
N ALA A 247 14.01 -6.37 2.50
CA ALA A 247 15.31 -5.96 1.97
C ALA A 247 15.56 -4.46 2.14
N PHE A 248 14.56 -3.60 1.90
CA PHE A 248 14.67 -2.16 2.15
C PHE A 248 14.86 -1.83 3.64
N ASP A 249 14.12 -2.49 4.53
CA ASP A 249 14.28 -2.33 5.98
C ASP A 249 15.71 -2.68 6.43
N ARG A 250 16.22 -3.85 5.99
CA ARG A 250 17.61 -4.28 6.24
C ARG A 250 18.67 -3.35 5.64
N ALA A 251 18.36 -2.69 4.52
CA ALA A 251 19.22 -1.69 3.89
C ALA A 251 19.12 -0.29 4.53
N GLY A 252 18.41 -0.15 5.66
CA GLY A 252 18.33 1.11 6.41
C GLY A 252 17.40 2.15 5.76
N PHE A 253 16.38 1.71 5.03
CA PHE A 253 15.25 2.58 4.70
C PHE A 253 14.20 2.48 5.82
N ASP A 254 13.60 3.61 6.18
CA ASP A 254 12.54 3.68 7.19
C ASP A 254 11.14 3.42 6.60
N SER A 255 11.04 3.44 5.27
CA SER A 255 9.78 3.35 4.54
C SER A 255 9.96 3.12 3.05
N ILE A 256 8.86 2.83 2.35
CA ILE A 256 8.77 2.81 0.89
C ILE A 256 7.75 3.86 0.44
N VAL A 257 8.14 4.73 -0.51
CA VAL A 257 7.19 5.64 -1.18
C VAL A 257 6.84 5.11 -2.56
N TYR A 258 5.54 5.00 -2.82
CA TYR A 258 5.01 4.39 -4.04
C TYR A 258 3.70 5.08 -4.49
N PRO A 259 3.31 4.97 -5.77
CA PRO A 259 1.99 5.40 -6.23
C PRO A 259 0.87 4.52 -5.62
N PRO A 260 -0.21 5.12 -5.08
CA PRO A 260 -1.38 4.36 -4.66
C PRO A 260 -1.97 3.57 -5.85
N ARG A 261 -2.54 2.40 -5.56
CA ARG A 261 -3.16 1.52 -6.53
C ARG A 261 -4.50 2.05 -7.03
N PHE A 262 -5.30 2.64 -6.14
CA PHE A 262 -6.68 3.03 -6.44
C PHE A 262 -6.88 4.53 -6.67
N THR A 263 -5.79 5.31 -6.66
CA THR A 263 -5.81 6.76 -6.93
C THR A 263 -4.86 7.08 -8.06
N LEU A 264 -5.40 7.64 -9.13
CA LEU A 264 -4.60 8.07 -10.29
C LEU A 264 -4.05 9.48 -10.06
N GLY A 265 -2.93 9.78 -10.71
CA GLY A 265 -2.37 11.12 -10.73
C GLY A 265 -0.91 11.16 -10.33
N ARG A 266 -0.17 12.10 -10.94
CA ARG A 266 1.28 12.24 -10.72
C ARG A 266 1.64 12.71 -9.31
N SER A 267 0.70 13.32 -8.59
CA SER A 267 0.89 13.84 -7.22
C SER A 267 0.51 12.86 -6.12
N ALA A 268 -0.35 11.86 -6.38
CA ALA A 268 -0.80 10.92 -5.36
C ALA A 268 0.33 9.96 -4.95
N ARG A 269 0.58 9.83 -3.64
CA ARG A 269 1.63 8.99 -3.07
C ARG A 269 1.11 8.27 -1.83
N SER A 270 1.54 7.03 -1.70
CA SER A 270 1.44 6.21 -0.50
C SER A 270 2.81 5.99 0.09
N LEU A 271 2.83 5.74 1.40
CA LEU A 271 4.02 5.44 2.17
C LEU A 271 3.73 4.19 3.01
N ALA A 272 4.59 3.20 2.89
CA ALA A 272 4.66 2.05 3.80
C ALA A 272 5.74 2.36 4.83
N VAL A 273 5.36 2.79 6.03
CA VAL A 273 6.28 3.19 7.12
C VAL A 273 6.64 1.97 7.94
N PHE A 274 7.92 1.75 8.17
CA PHE A 274 8.41 0.62 8.95
C PHE A 274 8.50 0.95 10.44
N GLY A 275 8.23 -0.05 11.28
CA GLY A 275 8.27 0.08 12.74
C GLY A 275 8.23 -1.27 13.45
N PRO A 276 8.30 -1.28 14.79
CA PRO A 276 7.92 -2.46 15.58
C PRO A 276 6.47 -2.84 15.27
N SER A 277 6.19 -4.13 15.20
CA SER A 277 4.83 -4.64 14.97
C SER A 277 3.87 -4.22 16.08
N GLY A 278 2.60 -4.04 15.71
CA GLY A 278 1.51 -3.71 16.62
C GLY A 278 1.39 -2.21 16.93
N VAL A 279 0.89 -1.93 18.13
CA VAL A 279 0.77 -0.56 18.65
C VAL A 279 2.15 -0.11 19.13
N PRO A 280 2.66 1.06 18.72
CA PRO A 280 3.96 1.54 19.15
C PRO A 280 3.95 1.83 20.65
N SER A 281 5.01 1.42 21.33
CA SER A 281 5.21 1.69 22.77
C SER A 281 5.35 3.18 23.09
N ARG A 282 5.75 3.99 22.11
CA ARG A 282 5.83 5.45 22.21
C ARG A 282 4.76 6.08 21.34
N ARG A 283 4.08 7.08 21.89
CA ARG A 283 3.10 7.88 21.15
C ARG A 283 3.74 8.49 19.92
N ARG A 284 3.09 8.33 18.77
CA ARG A 284 3.46 8.97 17.51
C ARG A 284 2.52 10.14 17.21
N PRO A 285 2.97 11.17 16.46
CA PRO A 285 2.14 12.32 16.15
C PRO A 285 0.91 11.93 15.32
N ALA A 286 -0.27 12.27 15.83
CA ALA A 286 -1.55 12.18 15.12
C ALA A 286 -2.32 13.48 15.32
N GLY A 287 -2.96 13.95 14.24
CA GLY A 287 -3.75 15.18 14.20
C GLY A 287 -5.25 14.88 14.22
N ALA A 288 -6.01 15.67 13.45
CA ALA A 288 -7.46 15.52 13.40
C ALA A 288 -7.88 14.19 12.74
N SER A 289 -8.96 13.61 13.27
CA SER A 289 -9.66 12.45 12.72
C SER A 289 -11.04 12.88 12.21
N VAL A 290 -11.42 12.38 11.04
CA VAL A 290 -12.77 12.61 10.48
C VAL A 290 -13.43 11.28 10.11
N PRO A 291 -14.76 11.16 10.22
CA PRO A 291 -15.47 10.00 9.70
C PRO A 291 -15.15 9.74 8.22
N VAL A 292 -15.03 8.47 7.82
CA VAL A 292 -14.73 8.12 6.43
C VAL A 292 -15.81 8.61 5.45
N THR A 293 -17.05 8.73 5.91
CA THR A 293 -18.21 9.20 5.13
C THR A 293 -18.01 10.62 4.61
N GLU A 294 -17.40 11.51 5.40
CA GLU A 294 -17.10 12.88 4.97
C GLU A 294 -16.08 12.90 3.84
N VAL A 295 -15.05 12.06 3.93
CA VAL A 295 -14.01 11.96 2.89
C VAL A 295 -14.55 11.30 1.62
N LEU A 296 -15.42 10.30 1.74
CA LEU A 296 -16.11 9.66 0.61
C LEU A 296 -17.01 10.65 -0.13
N ALA A 297 -17.77 11.46 0.60
CA ALA A 297 -18.61 12.51 0.03
C ALA A 297 -17.77 13.53 -0.76
N ALA A 298 -16.67 14.01 -0.18
CA ALA A 298 -15.74 14.92 -0.86
C ALA A 298 -15.09 14.29 -2.11
N ALA A 299 -14.82 12.98 -2.09
CA ALA A 299 -14.28 12.22 -3.21
C ALA A 299 -15.35 11.81 -4.25
N ARG A 300 -16.62 12.20 -4.07
CA ARG A 300 -17.76 11.82 -4.91
C ARG A 300 -17.92 10.30 -5.03
N ILE A 301 -17.71 9.60 -3.92
CA ILE A 301 -17.97 8.16 -3.77
C ILE A 301 -19.25 8.02 -2.92
N GLU A 302 -20.27 7.43 -3.52
CA GLU A 302 -21.58 7.27 -2.89
C GLU A 302 -21.57 6.13 -1.86
N VAL A 303 -22.16 6.36 -0.70
CA VAL A 303 -22.39 5.31 0.30
C VAL A 303 -23.77 4.72 0.06
N VAL A 304 -23.81 3.43 -0.28
CA VAL A 304 -25.05 2.71 -0.55
C VAL A 304 -25.42 1.89 0.67
N ARG A 305 -26.62 2.13 1.21
CA ARG A 305 -27.21 1.27 2.22
C ARG A 305 -27.82 0.07 1.52
N PRO A 306 -27.56 -1.18 1.96
CA PRO A 306 -28.36 -2.30 1.51
C PRO A 306 -29.83 -2.01 1.86
N PRO A 307 -30.78 -2.41 0.99
CA PRO A 307 -32.18 -2.34 1.37
C PRO A 307 -32.34 -3.13 2.68
N VAL A 308 -32.80 -2.46 3.74
CA VAL A 308 -33.32 -3.17 4.90
C VAL A 308 -34.42 -4.05 4.35
N SER A 309 -34.24 -5.37 4.45
CA SER A 309 -35.33 -6.28 4.15
C SER A 309 -36.51 -5.82 5.01
N ALA A 310 -37.52 -5.22 4.37
CA ALA A 310 -38.81 -5.07 5.00
C ALA A 310 -39.15 -6.45 5.54
N ALA A 311 -39.46 -6.52 6.84
CA ALA A 311 -39.77 -7.76 7.54
C ALA A 311 -40.56 -8.67 6.60
N SER A 312 -39.97 -9.84 6.29
CA SER A 312 -40.50 -10.80 5.33
C SER A 312 -42.00 -10.88 5.52
N SER A 313 -42.79 -10.27 4.62
CA SER A 313 -44.20 -10.56 4.59
C SER A 313 -44.26 -12.04 4.30
N THR A 314 -44.63 -12.81 5.31
CA THR A 314 -44.77 -14.25 5.20
C THR A 314 -45.68 -14.49 4.00
N LEU A 315 -45.10 -14.91 2.87
CA LEU A 315 -45.86 -15.39 1.72
C LEU A 315 -46.63 -16.60 2.23
N ARG A 316 -47.87 -16.39 2.67
CA ARG A 316 -48.80 -17.49 2.91
C ARG A 316 -49.07 -18.08 1.54
N ALA A 317 -48.58 -19.30 1.33
CA ALA A 317 -49.03 -20.13 0.22
C ALA A 317 -50.57 -20.17 0.26
N THR A 318 -51.22 -19.62 -0.76
CA THR A 318 -52.65 -19.84 -0.96
C THR A 318 -52.84 -21.32 -1.29
N ALA A 319 -53.83 -21.94 -0.66
CA ALA A 319 -54.14 -23.35 -0.87
C ALA A 319 -54.27 -23.66 -2.38
N PRO A 320 -53.83 -24.86 -2.83
CA PRO A 320 -53.97 -25.24 -4.22
C PRO A 320 -55.46 -25.21 -4.64
N PRO A 321 -55.75 -24.84 -5.90
CA PRO A 321 -57.12 -24.86 -6.41
C PRO A 321 -57.70 -26.28 -6.34
N PRO A 322 -59.02 -26.42 -6.12
CA PRO A 322 -59.67 -27.73 -6.05
C PRO A 322 -59.50 -28.48 -7.38
N ALA A 323 -59.31 -29.79 -7.29
CA ALA A 323 -59.20 -30.68 -8.46
C ALA A 323 -60.53 -30.69 -9.23
N LEU A 324 -60.44 -30.60 -10.57
CA LEU A 324 -61.54 -30.77 -11.51
C LEU A 324 -61.88 -32.25 -11.69
#